data_AF-U5WZS8-F1
#
_entry.id   AF-U5WZS8-F1
#
_cell.length_a   1.000
_cell.length_b   1.000
_cell.length_c   1.000
_cell.angle_alpha   90.00
_cell.angle_beta   90.00
_cell.angle_gamma   90.00
#
_symmetry.space_group_name_H-M   'P 1'
#
loop_
_entity.id
_entity.type
_entity.pdbx_description
1 polymer ?
#
loop_
_entity_poly.entity_id
_entity_poly.type
_entity_poly.pdbx_seq_one_letter_code
_entity_poly.pdbx_strand_id
1 'polypeptide(L)'
;MSLLGEKPAHPLVVGGVVVLHGDYLRHALLAIQHIIGRRRREHLPVPAEWSALEVALAQAMSAGPQSDAAAQSVNETWLSTREVADRTGWTERHARRRAGQLDGRREGGRWLIPETAVREHMEGQQRE
;
A
#
# COMPACT_ATOMS: atom_id res chain seq x y z
N MET A 1 -36.56 -10.69 -2.53
CA MET A 1 -36.28 -9.34 -1.98
C MET A 1 -34.88 -9.36 -1.38
N SER A 2 -33.86 -9.03 -2.18
CA SER A 2 -32.47 -8.94 -1.71
C SER A 2 -32.20 -7.49 -1.30
N LEU A 3 -32.18 -7.23 0.00
CA LEU A 3 -31.63 -6.00 0.58
C LEU A 3 -30.11 -6.16 0.76
N LEU A 4 -29.39 -6.53 -0.30
CA LEU A 4 -27.93 -6.43 -0.31
C LEU A 4 -27.63 -4.95 -0.56
N GLY A 5 -27.62 -4.19 0.54
CA GLY A 5 -27.29 -2.78 0.55
C GLY A 5 -25.96 -2.58 -0.17
N GLU A 6 -26.03 -1.83 -1.26
CA GLU A 6 -24.87 -1.44 -2.05
C GLU A 6 -23.86 -0.79 -1.11
N LYS A 7 -22.64 -1.34 -1.06
CA LYS A 7 -21.59 -0.80 -0.20
C LYS A 7 -21.34 0.64 -0.65
N PRO A 8 -21.49 1.65 0.24
CA PRO A 8 -21.43 3.03 -0.18
C PRO A 8 -20.06 3.33 -0.79
N ALA A 9 -20.03 3.97 -1.95
CA ALA A 9 -18.79 4.22 -2.70
C ALA A 9 -17.79 5.16 -1.98
N HIS A 10 -18.20 5.77 -0.88
CA HIS A 10 -17.44 6.76 -0.12
C HIS A 10 -17.61 6.51 1.41
N PRO A 11 -16.74 7.11 2.26
CA PRO A 11 -16.94 7.11 3.70
C PRO A 11 -18.28 7.73 4.06
N LEU A 12 -18.98 7.14 5.03
CA LEU A 12 -20.22 7.71 5.53
C LEU A 12 -19.89 8.79 6.55
N VAL A 13 -20.52 9.96 6.42
CA VAL A 13 -20.40 11.06 7.37
C VAL A 13 -21.75 11.26 8.03
N VAL A 14 -21.78 11.12 9.37
CA VAL A 14 -22.99 11.31 10.18
C VAL A 14 -22.66 12.31 11.28
N GLY A 15 -23.03 13.57 11.06
CA GLY A 15 -22.67 14.67 11.93
C GLY A 15 -21.14 14.80 12.04
N GLY A 16 -20.59 14.65 13.26
CA GLY A 16 -19.15 14.67 13.54
C GLY A 16 -18.44 13.31 13.45
N VAL A 17 -19.13 12.26 13.00
CA VAL A 17 -18.60 10.89 12.92
C VAL A 17 -18.35 10.50 11.46
N VAL A 18 -17.17 9.94 11.18
CA VAL A 18 -16.84 9.36 9.87
C VAL A 18 -16.70 7.85 10.03
N VAL A 19 -17.47 7.08 9.26
CA VAL A 19 -17.37 5.62 9.19
C VAL A 19 -16.52 5.24 7.98
N LEU A 20 -15.33 4.73 8.26
CA LEU A 20 -14.40 4.24 7.25
C LEU A 20 -14.62 2.75 7.01
N HIS A 21 -14.62 2.34 5.75
CA HIS A 21 -14.78 0.95 5.35
C HIS A 21 -13.97 0.67 4.07
N GLY A 22 -13.70 -0.61 3.79
CA GLY A 22 -12.96 -1.04 2.61
C GLY A 22 -11.62 -0.31 2.46
N ASP A 23 -11.35 0.18 1.25
CA ASP A 23 -10.08 0.84 0.96
C ASP A 23 -9.88 2.13 1.75
N TYR A 24 -10.94 2.87 2.09
CA TYR A 24 -10.79 4.10 2.89
C TYR A 24 -10.21 3.82 4.27
N LEU A 25 -10.59 2.69 4.89
CA LEU A 25 -10.01 2.25 6.16
C LEU A 25 -8.51 1.92 6.00
N ARG A 26 -8.14 1.21 4.93
CA ARG A 26 -6.74 0.92 4.59
C ARG A 26 -5.93 2.20 4.37
N HIS A 27 -6.44 3.14 3.58
CA HIS A 27 -5.75 4.40 3.29
C HIS A 27 -5.57 5.25 4.54
N ALA A 28 -6.57 5.29 5.44
CA ALA A 28 -6.44 5.98 6.72
C ALA A 28 -5.35 5.36 7.60
N LEU A 29 -5.28 4.02 7.66
CA LEU A 29 -4.23 3.31 8.38
C LEU A 29 -2.84 3.62 7.79
N LEU A 30 -2.70 3.58 6.46
CA LEU A 30 -1.44 3.90 5.79
C LEU A 30 -1.00 5.35 6.04
N ALA A 31 -1.94 6.30 6.01
CA ALA A 31 -1.67 7.70 6.27
C ALA A 31 -1.14 7.92 7.70
N ILE A 32 -1.80 7.34 8.72
CA ILE A 32 -1.36 7.51 10.10
C ILE A 32 0.01 6.85 10.36
N GLN A 33 0.23 5.65 9.81
CA GLN A 33 1.53 4.96 9.87
C GLN A 33 2.64 5.78 9.19
N HIS A 34 2.34 6.41 8.05
CA HIS A 34 3.30 7.26 7.36
C HIS A 34 3.70 8.47 8.22
N ILE A 35 2.73 9.14 8.83
CA ILE A 35 2.95 10.31 9.69
C ILE A 35 3.75 9.92 10.95
N ILE A 36 3.34 8.86 11.64
CA ILE A 36 4.04 8.32 12.82
C ILE A 36 5.47 7.92 12.44
N GLY A 37 5.62 7.15 11.34
CA GLY A 37 6.90 6.70 10.84
C GLY A 37 7.83 7.85 10.48
N ARG A 38 7.31 8.91 9.86
CA ARG A 38 8.06 10.13 9.56
C ARG A 38 8.57 10.80 10.83
N ARG A 39 7.70 10.99 11.83
CA ARG A 39 8.12 11.58 13.12
C ARG A 39 9.19 10.75 13.83
N ARG A 40 9.05 9.43 13.84
CA ARG A 40 10.07 8.53 14.41
C ARG A 40 11.42 8.68 13.72
N ARG A 41 11.44 8.81 12.38
CA ARG A 41 12.66 9.07 11.60
C ARG A 41 13.28 10.44 11.90
N GLU A 42 12.45 11.42 12.21
CA GLU A 42 12.88 12.77 12.61
C GLU A 42 13.20 12.87 14.11
N HIS A 43 13.16 11.75 14.86
CA HIS A 43 13.34 11.70 16.32
C HIS A 43 12.39 12.61 17.11
N LEU A 44 11.21 12.88 16.54
CA LEU A 44 10.17 13.69 17.18
C LEU A 44 9.21 12.83 18.00
N PRO A 45 8.68 13.35 19.12
CA PRO A 45 7.67 12.66 19.90
C PRO A 45 6.41 12.41 19.06
N VAL A 46 5.87 11.21 19.20
CA VAL A 46 4.61 10.78 18.60
C VAL A 46 3.49 11.02 19.61
N PRO A 47 2.48 11.86 19.30
CA PRO A 47 1.32 12.05 20.14
C PRO A 47 0.59 10.72 20.44
N ALA A 48 0.11 10.56 21.68
CA ALA A 48 -0.53 9.33 22.12
C ALA A 48 -1.82 9.05 21.34
N GLU A 49 -2.54 10.10 20.94
CA GLU A 49 -3.77 10.04 20.17
C GLU A 49 -3.54 9.41 18.79
N TRP A 50 -2.36 9.64 18.20
CA TRP A 50 -2.01 9.07 16.89
C TRP A 50 -1.74 7.58 16.99
N SER A 51 -1.06 7.16 18.05
CA SER A 51 -0.82 5.74 18.33
C SER A 51 -2.15 5.03 18.64
N ALA A 52 -3.04 5.66 19.42
CA ALA A 52 -4.38 5.14 19.69
C ALA A 52 -5.21 4.99 18.41
N LEU A 53 -5.13 5.97 17.50
CA LEU A 53 -5.80 5.91 16.20
C LEU A 53 -5.22 4.80 15.31
N GLU A 54 -3.89 4.65 15.24
CA GLU A 54 -3.23 3.55 14.52
C GLU A 54 -3.74 2.19 15.00
N VAL A 55 -3.79 1.98 16.32
CA VAL A 55 -4.30 0.74 16.93
C VAL A 55 -5.77 0.50 16.57
N ALA A 56 -6.62 1.52 16.70
CA ALA A 56 -8.04 1.39 16.38
C ALA A 56 -8.28 1.03 14.89
N LEU A 57 -7.55 1.68 13.98
CA LEU A 57 -7.64 1.40 12.55
C LEU A 57 -7.11 0.00 12.20
N ALA A 58 -6.02 -0.45 12.85
CA ALA A 58 -5.48 -1.79 12.67
C ALA A 58 -6.45 -2.88 13.19
N GLN A 59 -7.09 -2.66 14.33
CA GLN A 59 -8.13 -3.56 14.87
C GLN A 59 -9.36 -3.60 13.97
N ALA A 60 -9.81 -2.47 13.45
CA ALA A 60 -10.94 -2.43 12.52
C ALA A 60 -10.64 -3.19 11.21
N MET A 61 -9.39 -3.13 10.73
CA MET A 61 -8.94 -3.89 9.56
C MET A 61 -8.91 -5.41 9.81
N SER A 62 -8.65 -5.86 11.04
CA SER A 62 -8.61 -7.29 11.39
C SER A 62 -9.97 -7.88 11.76
N ALA A 63 -10.94 -7.04 12.16
CA ALA A 63 -12.27 -7.46 12.60
C ALA A 63 -13.31 -7.61 11.47
N GLY A 64 -12.98 -7.21 10.23
CA GLY A 64 -13.88 -7.31 9.10
C GLY A 64 -14.15 -8.78 8.70
N PRO A 65 -15.41 -9.18 8.42
CA PRO A 65 -15.67 -10.41 7.68
C PRO A 65 -14.86 -10.34 6.39
N GLN A 66 -14.07 -11.37 6.11
CA GLN A 66 -13.37 -11.52 4.86
C GLN A 66 -14.41 -11.61 3.75
N SER A 67 -14.84 -10.46 3.25
CA SER A 67 -15.82 -10.36 2.18
C SER A 67 -15.11 -10.89 0.95
N ASP A 68 -15.56 -12.03 0.46
CA ASP A 68 -15.24 -12.59 -0.86
C ASP A 68 -15.71 -11.61 -1.94
N ALA A 69 -14.92 -10.57 -2.13
CA ALA A 69 -14.86 -9.75 -3.31
C ALA A 69 -13.38 -9.58 -3.56
N ALA A 70 -12.91 -10.07 -4.70
CA ALA A 70 -11.54 -10.09 -5.14
C ALA A 70 -10.86 -8.71 -5.00
N ALA A 71 -10.34 -8.46 -3.82
CA ALA A 71 -9.31 -7.48 -3.54
C ALA A 71 -8.22 -8.30 -2.89
N GLN A 72 -7.44 -8.98 -3.73
CA GLN A 72 -6.09 -9.37 -3.34
C GLN A 72 -5.46 -8.11 -2.77
N SER A 73 -5.38 -8.00 -1.45
CA SER A 73 -4.29 -7.27 -0.84
C SER A 73 -3.06 -8.07 -1.24
N VAL A 74 -2.55 -7.78 -2.43
CA VAL A 74 -1.24 -8.27 -2.83
C VAL A 74 -0.34 -7.71 -1.73
N ASN A 75 0.17 -8.58 -0.88
CA ASN A 75 1.35 -8.24 -0.11
C ASN A 75 2.36 -7.81 -1.17
N GLU A 76 2.52 -6.50 -1.34
CA GLU A 76 3.36 -5.95 -2.40
C GLU A 76 4.78 -6.43 -2.14
N THR A 77 5.23 -7.38 -2.95
CA THR A 77 6.56 -7.94 -2.84
C THR A 77 7.53 -6.93 -3.41
N TRP A 78 8.48 -6.50 -2.61
CA TRP A 78 9.51 -5.56 -3.05
C TRP A 78 10.73 -6.34 -3.54
N LEU A 79 11.11 -6.13 -4.79
CA LEU A 79 12.25 -6.78 -5.43
C LEU A 79 13.47 -5.86 -5.42
N SER A 80 14.64 -6.42 -5.15
CA SER A 80 15.91 -5.75 -5.37
C SER A 80 16.21 -5.56 -6.85
N THR A 81 17.13 -4.65 -7.19
CA THR A 81 17.59 -4.47 -8.58
C THR A 81 18.16 -5.72 -9.21
N ARG A 82 18.69 -6.64 -8.40
CA ARG A 82 19.18 -7.94 -8.86
C ARG A 82 18.02 -8.87 -9.23
N GLU A 83 17.02 -9.00 -8.37
CA GLU A 83 15.84 -9.84 -8.65
C GLU A 83 15.05 -9.34 -9.85
N VAL A 84 14.96 -8.01 -10.05
CA VAL A 84 14.36 -7.45 -11.25
C VAL A 84 15.17 -7.78 -12.50
N ALA A 85 16.49 -7.62 -12.44
CA ALA A 85 17.38 -7.97 -13.55
C ALA A 85 17.22 -9.44 -13.97
N ASP A 86 17.18 -10.36 -13.00
CA ASP A 86 17.01 -11.79 -13.25
C ASP A 86 15.65 -12.11 -13.92
N ARG A 87 14.59 -11.36 -13.59
CA ARG A 87 13.24 -11.57 -14.13
C ARG A 87 13.01 -10.92 -15.49
N THR A 88 13.57 -9.74 -15.72
CA THR A 88 13.36 -8.96 -16.96
C THR A 88 14.45 -9.20 -18.00
N GLY A 89 15.51 -9.94 -17.65
CA GLY A 89 16.71 -10.10 -18.49
C GLY A 89 17.55 -8.82 -18.59
N TRP A 90 17.32 -7.83 -17.73
CA TRP A 90 18.09 -6.58 -17.73
C TRP A 90 19.40 -6.75 -16.99
N THR A 91 20.33 -5.81 -17.21
CA THR A 91 21.47 -5.65 -16.29
C THR A 91 21.01 -4.95 -15.01
N GLU A 92 21.66 -5.23 -13.88
CA GLU A 92 21.32 -4.59 -12.60
C GLU A 92 21.43 -3.05 -12.65
N ARG A 93 22.38 -2.52 -13.44
CA ARG A 93 22.53 -1.08 -13.69
C ARG A 93 21.31 -0.50 -14.40
N HIS A 94 20.74 -1.24 -15.36
CA HIS A 94 19.56 -0.82 -16.09
C HIS A 94 18.32 -0.90 -15.20
N ALA A 95 18.15 -1.98 -14.42
CA ALA A 95 17.10 -2.08 -13.40
C ALA A 95 17.15 -0.89 -12.42
N ARG A 96 18.34 -0.51 -11.96
CA ARG A 96 18.53 0.67 -11.10
C ARG A 96 18.11 1.98 -11.77
N ARG A 97 18.41 2.16 -13.06
CA ARG A 97 18.03 3.36 -13.82
C ARG A 97 16.51 3.44 -14.02
N ARG A 98 15.85 2.28 -14.14
CA ARG A 98 14.39 2.17 -14.33
C ARG A 98 13.61 2.19 -13.02
N ALA A 99 14.26 1.97 -11.88
CA ALA A 99 13.59 1.95 -10.58
C ALA A 99 12.69 3.17 -10.33
N GLY A 100 13.15 4.38 -10.69
CA GLY A 100 12.33 5.60 -10.55
C GLY A 100 11.13 5.71 -11.51
N GLN A 101 11.08 4.91 -12.58
CA GLN A 101 9.96 4.85 -13.52
C GLN A 101 8.97 3.73 -13.18
N LEU A 102 9.36 2.81 -12.28
CA LEU A 102 8.57 1.66 -11.85
C LEU A 102 8.14 1.82 -10.39
N ASP A 103 7.90 3.05 -9.95
CA ASP A 103 7.52 3.41 -8.58
C ASP A 103 8.42 2.81 -7.48
N GLY A 104 9.70 2.61 -7.81
CA GLY A 104 10.69 2.10 -6.88
C GLY A 104 11.01 3.10 -5.76
N ARG A 105 11.55 2.58 -4.66
CA ARG A 105 12.00 3.37 -3.51
C ARG A 105 13.39 2.97 -3.04
N ARG A 106 14.03 3.85 -2.27
CA ARG A 106 15.33 3.57 -1.65
C ARG A 106 15.18 3.26 -0.16
N GLU A 107 15.66 2.09 0.25
CA GLU A 107 15.74 1.67 1.65
C GLU A 107 17.15 1.12 1.93
N GLY A 108 17.80 1.59 3.01
CA GLY A 108 19.17 1.18 3.36
C GLY A 108 20.20 1.42 2.23
N GLY A 109 19.99 2.43 1.40
CA GLY A 109 20.85 2.74 0.24
C GLY A 109 20.62 1.85 -0.99
N ARG A 110 19.72 0.86 -0.93
CA ARG A 110 19.39 -0.06 -2.02
C ARG A 110 18.07 0.33 -2.67
N TRP A 111 17.93 0.06 -3.96
CA TRP A 111 16.67 0.23 -4.68
C TRP A 111 15.80 -1.01 -4.52
N LEU A 112 14.53 -0.76 -4.18
CA LEU A 112 13.47 -1.74 -4.12
C LEU A 112 12.39 -1.33 -5.11
N ILE A 113 11.90 -2.28 -5.89
CA ILE A 113 10.94 -2.07 -6.98
C ILE A 113 9.75 -3.00 -6.73
N PRO A 114 8.50 -2.49 -6.77
CA PRO A 114 7.32 -3.32 -6.57
C PRO A 114 7.21 -4.39 -7.66
N GLU A 115 6.96 -5.63 -7.27
CA GLU A 115 6.81 -6.78 -8.16
C GLU A 115 5.66 -6.57 -9.15
N THR A 116 4.60 -5.89 -8.71
CA THR A 116 3.45 -5.53 -9.54
C THR A 116 3.86 -4.65 -10.73
N ALA A 117 4.60 -3.57 -10.48
CA ALA A 117 5.08 -2.67 -11.54
C ALA A 117 6.04 -3.37 -12.51
N VAL A 118 6.87 -4.30 -12.02
CA VAL A 118 7.76 -5.10 -12.88
C VAL A 118 6.95 -6.02 -13.79
N ARG A 119 5.94 -6.69 -13.24
CA ARG A 119 5.05 -7.57 -14.02
C ARG A 119 4.26 -6.79 -15.07
N GLU A 120 3.65 -5.67 -14.70
CA GLU A 120 2.91 -4.81 -15.63
C GLU A 120 3.80 -4.28 -16.76
N HIS A 121 5.05 -3.92 -16.43
CA HIS A 121 6.01 -3.49 -17.44
C HIS A 121 6.36 -4.60 -18.45
N MET A 122 6.51 -5.84 -17.99
CA MET A 122 6.77 -6.99 -18.86
C MET A 122 5.55 -7.33 -19.73
N GLU A 123 4.35 -7.26 -19.17
CA GLU A 123 3.09 -7.50 -19.90
C GLU A 123 2.84 -6.41 -20.96
N GLY A 124 3.19 -5.15 -20.67
CA GLY A 124 3.10 -4.05 -21.62
C GLY A 124 4.04 -4.21 -22.82
N GLN A 125 5.25 -4.74 -22.62
CA GLN A 125 6.21 -5.00 -23.70
C GLN A 125 5.84 -6.17 -24.62
N GLN A 126 4.95 -7.07 -24.18
CA GLN A 126 4.51 -8.21 -24.99
C GLN A 126 3.33 -7.88 -25.93
N ARG A 127 2.71 -6.71 -25.77
CA ARG A 127 1.53 -6.27 -26.54
C ARG A 127 1.84 -5.23 -27.62
N GLU A 128 3.11 -4.82 -27.75
CA GLU A 128 3.65 -4.00 -28.85
C GLU A 128 4.49 -4.86 -29.79
#